data_AF-A0A373J4T9-F1
#
_entry.id   AF-A0A373J4T9-F1
#
_cell.length_a   1.000
_cell.length_b   1.000
_cell.length_c   1.000
_cell.angle_alpha   90.00
_cell.angle_beta   90.00
_cell.angle_gamma   90.00
#
_symmetry.space_group_name_H-M   'P 1'
#
loop_
_entity.id
_entity.type
_entity.pdbx_description
1 polymer ?
#
loop_
_entity_poly.entity_id
_entity_poly.type
_entity_poly.pdbx_seq_one_letter_code
_entity_poly.pdbx_strand_id
1 'polypeptide(L)'
;MKLKRIVAIATAAASIMSMNTVAFADTEGSTEVEIRTEATLVDVTVPSTLPIVFNEDGSNTIPDNYTIQNNSMSAIHLTSVGLDAQGSGWKVVPESMDPTQFPSDTRQILFVVNSKAVSPMLDEPMEAGSARFDPDEVVIEPKQSVTLDFEVYRGSFTVPLENAAAFTMTTTFDFN
;
A
#
# COMPACT_ATOMS: atom_id res chain seq x y z
N MET A 1 -30.09 0.76 23.83
CA MET A 1 -28.91 1.65 23.84
C MET A 1 -28.07 1.32 22.61
N LYS A 2 -27.92 2.25 21.65
CA LYS A 2 -27.21 2.01 20.38
C LYS A 2 -25.70 2.11 20.62
N LEU A 3 -24.96 1.00 20.44
CA LEU A 3 -23.50 1.00 20.53
C LEU A 3 -22.91 1.50 19.21
N LYS A 4 -22.24 2.66 19.25
CA LYS A 4 -21.53 3.24 18.11
C LYS A 4 -20.23 2.46 17.89
N ARG A 5 -20.06 1.87 16.71
CA ARG A 5 -18.79 1.25 16.29
C ARG A 5 -17.82 2.37 15.95
N ILE A 6 -16.75 2.50 16.73
CA ILE A 6 -15.59 3.34 16.42
C ILE A 6 -14.70 2.50 15.51
N VAL A 7 -14.59 2.90 14.25
CA VAL A 7 -13.62 2.34 13.30
C VAL A 7 -12.29 3.01 13.58
N ALA A 8 -11.29 2.22 13.99
CA ALA A 8 -9.92 2.68 14.20
C ALA A 8 -9.22 2.75 12.83
N ILE A 9 -8.76 3.94 12.45
CA ILE A 9 -7.84 4.15 11.33
C ILE A 9 -6.44 3.79 11.87
N ALA A 10 -5.78 2.84 11.23
CA ALA A 10 -4.54 2.25 11.72
C ALA A 10 -3.36 3.24 11.56
N THR A 11 -2.87 3.78 12.67
CA THR A 11 -1.51 4.32 12.76
C THR A 11 -0.60 3.16 13.16
N ALA A 12 0.10 2.55 12.20
CA ALA A 12 1.04 1.47 12.48
C ALA A 12 2.39 2.07 12.93
N ALA A 13 2.54 2.32 14.24
CA ALA A 13 3.85 2.48 14.86
C ALA A 13 4.30 1.11 15.37
N ALA A 14 5.16 0.42 14.61
CA ALA A 14 5.75 -0.86 15.04
C ALA A 14 7.03 -0.58 15.84
N SER A 15 6.95 -0.63 17.18
CA SER A 15 8.12 -0.56 18.06
C SER A 15 8.64 -1.96 18.37
N ILE A 16 9.80 -2.35 17.83
CA ILE A 16 10.50 -3.59 18.18
C ILE A 16 11.30 -3.35 19.48
N MET A 17 10.99 -4.06 20.56
CA MET A 17 11.75 -3.95 21.83
C MET A 17 13.14 -4.60 21.68
N SER A 18 14.19 -3.88 22.09
CA SER A 18 15.58 -4.35 22.04
C SER A 18 15.85 -5.50 23.03
N MET A 19 16.61 -6.50 22.60
CA MET A 19 17.23 -7.51 23.48
C MET A 19 18.73 -7.21 23.56
N ASN A 20 19.24 -6.91 24.75
CA ASN A 20 20.67 -6.76 24.97
C ASN A 20 21.34 -8.15 24.91
N THR A 21 22.34 -8.33 24.04
CA THR A 21 23.20 -9.52 24.02
C THR A 21 24.62 -9.12 24.44
N VAL A 22 25.16 -9.81 25.44
CA VAL A 22 26.55 -9.69 25.89
C VAL A 22 27.31 -10.93 25.41
N ALA A 23 28.32 -10.74 24.57
CA ALA A 23 29.20 -11.82 24.10
C ALA A 23 30.46 -11.88 24.97
N PHE A 24 30.84 -13.08 25.42
CA PHE A 24 32.10 -13.31 26.12
C PHE A 24 33.12 -13.93 25.16
N ALA A 25 34.33 -13.36 25.10
CA ALA A 25 35.49 -13.99 24.48
C ALA A 25 36.34 -14.61 25.58
N ASP A 26 36.46 -15.94 25.59
CA ASP A 26 37.28 -16.70 26.54
C ASP A 26 38.76 -16.56 26.19
N THR A 27 39.43 -15.53 26.70
CA THR A 27 40.90 -15.48 26.89
C THR A 27 41.24 -14.36 27.88
N GLU A 28 42.11 -14.63 28.85
CA GLU A 28 42.58 -13.66 29.85
C GLU A 28 43.08 -12.36 29.19
N GLY A 29 42.39 -11.25 29.48
CA GLY A 29 42.68 -9.92 28.94
C GLY A 29 41.54 -9.24 28.17
N SER A 30 40.28 -9.66 28.33
CA SER A 30 39.15 -9.05 27.64
C SER A 30 38.90 -7.60 28.07
N THR A 31 39.03 -6.67 27.13
CA THR A 31 38.39 -5.36 27.21
C THR A 31 36.87 -5.58 27.10
N GLU A 32 36.09 -5.03 28.02
CA GLU A 32 34.63 -5.03 27.93
C GLU A 32 34.21 -4.22 26.70
N VAL A 33 33.69 -4.89 25.67
CA VAL A 33 33.11 -4.22 24.50
C VAL A 33 31.60 -4.20 24.71
N GLU A 34 31.09 -3.04 25.12
CA GLU A 34 29.65 -2.81 25.18
C GLU A 34 29.11 -2.66 23.75
N ILE A 35 28.53 -3.73 23.19
CA ILE A 35 27.81 -3.66 21.92
C ILE A 35 26.40 -3.15 22.21
N ARG A 36 26.19 -1.85 21.97
CA ARG A 36 24.85 -1.24 22.01
C ARG A 36 24.18 -1.44 20.66
N THR A 37 23.20 -2.34 20.60
CA THR A 37 22.27 -2.39 19.47
C THR A 37 21.18 -1.34 19.70
N GLU A 38 21.31 -0.17 19.09
CA GLU A 38 20.20 0.80 19.06
C GLU A 38 19.08 0.24 18.18
N ALA A 39 17.84 0.28 18.66
CA ALA A 39 16.69 -0.13 17.86
C ALA A 39 16.54 0.85 16.70
N THR A 40 16.62 0.37 15.46
CA THR A 40 16.31 1.18 14.28
C THR A 40 14.83 1.56 14.35
N LEU A 41 14.56 2.82 14.66
CA LEU A 41 13.21 3.36 14.66
C LEU A 41 12.73 3.52 13.21
N VAL A 42 11.66 2.81 12.89
CA VAL A 42 10.93 2.96 11.63
C VAL A 42 9.84 4.01 11.82
N ASP A 43 9.87 5.04 10.97
CA ASP A 43 8.87 6.11 10.92
C ASP A 43 8.51 6.39 9.46
N VAL A 44 7.28 6.03 9.06
CA VAL A 44 6.80 6.17 7.69
C VAL A 44 5.38 6.75 7.72
N THR A 45 5.18 7.84 6.98
CA THR A 45 3.84 8.42 6.77
C THR A 45 3.28 7.90 5.45
N VAL A 46 2.09 7.29 5.52
CA VAL A 46 1.35 6.76 4.37
C VAL A 46 -0.04 7.39 4.33
N PRO A 47 -0.51 7.91 3.18
CA PRO A 47 -1.86 8.47 3.06
C PRO A 47 -2.95 7.41 3.27
N SER A 48 -4.03 7.78 3.96
CA SER A 48 -5.06 6.85 4.42
C SER A 48 -6.25 6.67 3.46
N THR A 49 -6.37 7.46 2.39
CA THR A 49 -7.55 7.44 1.51
C THR A 49 -7.21 7.67 0.05
N LEU A 50 -7.73 6.80 -0.81
CA LEU A 50 -7.68 6.95 -2.27
C LEU A 50 -9.10 7.11 -2.86
N PRO A 51 -9.75 8.27 -2.72
CA PRO A 51 -11.08 8.48 -3.30
C PRO A 51 -10.98 8.47 -4.83
N ILE A 52 -11.66 7.51 -5.47
CA ILE A 52 -11.74 7.45 -6.94
C ILE A 52 -13.13 7.95 -7.33
N VAL A 53 -13.19 8.99 -8.15
CA VAL A 53 -14.44 9.47 -8.74
C VAL A 53 -14.51 9.00 -10.19
N PHE A 54 -15.67 8.46 -10.54
CA PHE A 54 -15.95 7.93 -11.87
C PHE A 54 -16.92 8.87 -12.58
N ASN A 55 -16.41 9.58 -13.58
CA ASN A 55 -17.18 10.57 -14.33
C ASN A 55 -18.00 9.90 -15.44
N GLU A 56 -19.12 10.53 -15.81
CA GLU A 56 -20.03 10.08 -16.87
C GLU A 56 -19.34 10.06 -18.25
N ASP A 57 -18.35 10.92 -18.46
CA ASP A 57 -17.58 11.02 -19.69
C ASP A 57 -16.52 9.90 -19.86
N GLY A 58 -16.46 8.98 -18.89
CA GLY A 58 -15.49 7.87 -18.88
C GLY A 58 -14.14 8.23 -18.26
N SER A 59 -13.90 9.49 -17.89
CA SER A 59 -12.71 9.87 -17.13
C SER A 59 -12.81 9.43 -15.66
N ASN A 60 -11.66 9.33 -15.02
CA ASN A 60 -11.54 8.99 -13.61
C ASN A 60 -10.76 10.11 -12.93
N THR A 61 -11.29 10.62 -11.81
CA THR A 61 -10.50 11.50 -10.94
C THR A 61 -9.86 10.63 -9.88
N ILE A 62 -8.55 10.51 -9.98
CA ILE A 62 -7.70 9.79 -9.05
C ILE A 62 -6.99 10.83 -8.17
N PRO A 63 -6.65 10.53 -6.91
CA PRO A 63 -5.87 11.44 -6.08
C PRO A 63 -4.43 11.51 -6.56
N ASP A 64 -3.98 12.70 -6.96
CA ASP A 64 -2.63 12.95 -7.50
C ASP A 64 -1.53 13.02 -6.41
N ASN A 65 -1.87 12.83 -5.13
CA ASN A 65 -0.99 13.13 -4.00
C ASN A 65 -0.81 11.96 -3.03
N TYR A 66 -0.65 10.73 -3.55
CA TYR A 66 -0.30 9.60 -2.69
C TYR A 66 1.20 9.55 -2.44
N THR A 67 1.65 10.47 -1.60
CA THR A 67 3.06 10.62 -1.23
C THR A 67 3.35 9.83 0.04
N ILE A 68 4.26 8.86 -0.06
CA ILE A 68 4.82 8.15 1.07
C ILE A 68 6.07 8.90 1.52
N GLN A 69 6.16 9.19 2.82
CA GLN A 69 7.31 9.87 3.40
C GLN A 69 8.07 8.93 4.33
N ASN A 70 9.36 8.73 4.07
CA ASN A 70 10.25 8.02 4.96
C ASN A 70 10.86 9.01 5.97
N ASN A 71 10.34 9.02 7.19
CA ASN A 71 10.90 9.79 8.30
C ASN A 71 11.95 8.99 9.10
N SER A 72 12.28 7.78 8.67
CA SER A 72 13.29 6.92 9.31
C SER A 72 14.72 7.41 9.03
N MET A 73 15.70 6.73 9.64
CA MET A 73 17.13 6.95 9.39
C MET A 73 17.73 5.95 8.38
N SER A 74 16.98 4.90 8.03
CA SER A 74 17.35 3.89 7.02
C SER A 74 16.42 3.99 5.81
N ALA A 75 16.90 3.51 4.66
CA ALA A 75 16.08 3.36 3.46
C ALA A 75 14.95 2.35 3.71
N ILE A 76 13.83 2.54 3.03
CA ILE A 76 12.70 1.60 3.05
C ILE A 76 12.39 1.20 1.62
N HIS A 77 12.03 -0.06 1.45
CA HIS A 77 11.78 -0.66 0.13
C HIS A 77 10.30 -1.00 0.03
N LEU A 78 9.56 -0.40 -0.90
CA LEU A 78 8.18 -0.80 -1.15
C LEU A 78 8.19 -2.14 -1.89
N THR A 79 7.60 -3.17 -1.29
CA THR A 79 7.61 -4.54 -1.84
C THR A 79 6.28 -4.92 -2.47
N SER A 80 5.17 -4.36 -1.97
CA SER A 80 3.86 -4.64 -2.53
C SER A 80 2.85 -3.54 -2.25
N VAL A 81 1.93 -3.38 -3.20
CA VAL A 81 0.70 -2.61 -3.05
C VAL A 81 -0.47 -3.56 -3.27
N GLY A 82 -1.31 -3.71 -2.25
CA GLY A 82 -2.55 -4.47 -2.29
C GLY A 82 -3.77 -3.56 -2.35
N LEU A 83 -4.81 -4.01 -3.04
CA LEU A 83 -6.15 -3.42 -3.01
C LEU A 83 -7.16 -4.45 -2.53
N ASP A 84 -8.12 -4.01 -1.74
CA ASP A 84 -9.23 -4.82 -1.26
C ASP A 84 -10.52 -3.98 -1.29
N ALA A 85 -11.55 -4.50 -1.95
CA ALA A 85 -12.86 -3.87 -2.10
C ALA A 85 -13.69 -3.86 -0.80
N GLN A 86 -13.28 -4.57 0.25
CA GLN A 86 -13.93 -4.59 1.57
C GLN A 86 -15.46 -4.84 1.52
N GLY A 87 -15.90 -5.71 0.60
CA GLY A 87 -17.32 -6.02 0.42
C GLY A 87 -18.17 -4.88 -0.16
N SER A 88 -17.54 -3.86 -0.79
CA SER A 88 -18.23 -2.77 -1.49
C SER A 88 -18.94 -3.21 -2.80
N GLY A 89 -18.73 -4.46 -3.20
CA GLY A 89 -19.22 -5.04 -4.45
C GLY A 89 -18.37 -4.69 -5.67
N TRP A 90 -17.24 -4.03 -5.47
CA TRP A 90 -16.24 -3.82 -6.51
C TRP A 90 -15.29 -5.00 -6.65
N LYS A 91 -14.74 -5.16 -7.86
CA LYS A 91 -13.75 -6.17 -8.15
C LYS A 91 -12.56 -5.59 -8.91
N VAL A 92 -11.38 -6.08 -8.59
CA VAL A 92 -10.15 -5.93 -9.36
C VAL A 92 -10.14 -7.01 -10.43
N VAL A 93 -9.80 -6.65 -11.66
CA VAL A 93 -9.66 -7.57 -12.79
C VAL A 93 -8.18 -7.81 -13.12
N PRO A 94 -7.82 -8.98 -13.67
CA PRO A 94 -6.48 -9.21 -14.18
C PRO A 94 -6.18 -8.31 -15.40
N GLU A 95 -4.89 -8.06 -15.64
CA GLU A 95 -4.40 -7.28 -16.79
C GLU A 95 -4.78 -7.89 -18.15
N SER A 96 -5.07 -9.20 -18.17
CA SER A 96 -5.54 -9.93 -19.35
C SER A 96 -6.92 -9.49 -19.84
N MET A 97 -7.71 -8.82 -19.00
CA MET A 97 -9.05 -8.35 -19.34
C MET A 97 -9.05 -6.91 -19.86
N ASP A 98 -9.71 -6.68 -20.99
CA ASP A 98 -9.87 -5.36 -21.59
C ASP A 98 -11.07 -4.61 -20.94
N PRO A 99 -10.83 -3.52 -20.18
CA PRO A 99 -11.89 -2.77 -19.52
C PRO A 99 -12.84 -2.05 -20.48
N THR A 100 -12.43 -1.82 -21.74
CA THR A 100 -13.29 -1.19 -22.76
C THR A 100 -14.42 -2.10 -23.23
N GLN A 101 -14.28 -3.41 -23.01
CA GLN A 101 -15.28 -4.41 -23.36
C GLN A 101 -16.26 -4.68 -22.22
N PHE A 102 -16.10 -4.04 -21.06
CA PHE A 102 -17.00 -4.26 -19.92
C PHE A 102 -18.38 -3.67 -20.22
N PRO A 103 -19.47 -4.39 -19.88
CA PRO A 103 -20.81 -3.81 -19.93
C PRO A 103 -20.89 -2.56 -19.06
N SER A 104 -21.72 -1.61 -19.47
CA SER A 104 -22.01 -0.44 -18.64
C SER A 104 -22.50 -0.83 -17.26
N ASP A 105 -22.18 0.00 -16.27
CA ASP A 105 -22.52 -0.16 -14.86
C ASP A 105 -21.85 -1.35 -14.14
N THR A 106 -20.84 -1.96 -14.77
CA THR A 106 -20.05 -3.02 -14.15
C THR A 106 -19.05 -2.45 -13.13
N ARG A 107 -19.10 -2.94 -11.89
CA ARG A 107 -18.16 -2.56 -10.80
C ARG A 107 -16.85 -3.34 -10.86
N GLN A 108 -16.15 -3.22 -11.98
CA GLN A 108 -14.86 -3.86 -12.23
C GLN A 108 -13.83 -2.82 -12.64
N ILE A 109 -12.63 -2.91 -12.07
CA ILE A 109 -11.52 -2.03 -12.40
C ILE A 109 -10.25 -2.82 -12.70
N LEU A 110 -9.50 -2.35 -13.68
CA LEU A 110 -8.07 -2.62 -13.78
C LEU A 110 -7.36 -1.44 -13.08
N PHE A 111 -6.61 -1.74 -12.04
CA PHE A 111 -5.86 -0.75 -11.29
C PHE A 111 -4.37 -0.93 -11.54
N VAL A 112 -3.67 0.17 -11.80
CA VAL A 112 -2.24 0.18 -12.09
C VAL A 112 -1.57 1.13 -11.11
N VAL A 113 -0.44 0.72 -10.55
CA VAL A 113 0.40 1.51 -9.65
C VAL A 113 1.83 1.49 -10.18
N ASN A 114 2.42 2.68 -10.40
CA ASN A 114 3.76 2.83 -11.00
C ASN A 114 3.95 1.91 -12.23
N SER A 115 2.97 1.93 -13.14
CA SER A 115 2.95 1.09 -14.35
C SER A 115 2.87 -0.43 -14.11
N LYS A 116 2.57 -0.90 -12.90
CA LYS A 116 2.26 -2.31 -12.61
C LYS A 116 0.79 -2.53 -12.31
N ALA A 117 0.17 -3.48 -13.01
CA ALA A 117 -1.18 -3.90 -12.72
C ALA A 117 -1.27 -4.57 -11.34
N VAL A 118 -2.21 -4.12 -10.53
CA VAL A 118 -2.67 -4.84 -9.33
C VAL A 118 -3.55 -5.98 -9.82
N SER A 119 -2.99 -7.19 -9.82
CA SER A 119 -3.69 -8.37 -10.32
C SER A 119 -4.30 -9.19 -9.19
N PRO A 120 -5.50 -9.76 -9.39
CA PRO A 120 -6.04 -10.76 -8.48
C PRO A 120 -5.17 -12.02 -8.40
N MET A 121 -5.41 -12.85 -7.39
CA MET A 121 -4.66 -14.11 -7.21
C MET A 121 -4.97 -15.12 -8.34
N LEU A 122 -6.17 -15.07 -8.89
CA LEU A 122 -6.63 -15.89 -10.00
C LEU A 122 -6.86 -15.00 -11.22
N ASP A 123 -6.84 -15.58 -12.43
CA ASP A 123 -7.12 -14.85 -13.69
C ASP A 123 -8.63 -14.61 -13.87
N GLU A 124 -9.27 -14.03 -12.86
CA GLU A 124 -10.69 -13.70 -12.84
C GLU A 124 -10.96 -12.51 -11.90
N PRO A 125 -12.12 -11.83 -12.02
CA PRO A 125 -12.44 -10.68 -11.19
C PRO A 125 -12.64 -11.07 -9.71
N MET A 126 -11.84 -10.48 -8.81
CA MET A 126 -11.90 -10.73 -7.36
C MET A 126 -11.99 -9.43 -6.56
N GLU A 127 -12.38 -9.51 -5.30
CA GLU A 127 -12.44 -8.34 -4.42
C GLU A 127 -11.05 -7.80 -4.03
N ALA A 128 -10.01 -8.63 -4.11
CA ALA A 128 -8.65 -8.28 -3.75
C ALA A 128 -7.64 -8.59 -4.85
N GLY A 129 -6.59 -7.77 -4.91
CA GLY A 129 -5.45 -7.95 -5.81
C GLY A 129 -4.18 -7.33 -5.25
N SER A 130 -3.04 -7.64 -5.85
CA SER A 130 -1.74 -7.10 -5.44
C SER A 130 -0.81 -6.85 -6.62
N ALA A 131 -0.03 -5.77 -6.56
CA ALA A 131 1.18 -5.57 -7.36
C ALA A 131 2.41 -5.84 -6.49
N ARG A 132 3.43 -6.47 -7.07
CA ARG A 132 4.73 -6.72 -6.43
C ARG A 132 5.82 -5.91 -7.10
N PHE A 133 6.70 -5.39 -6.27
CA PHE A 133 7.84 -4.58 -6.64
C PHE A 133 9.11 -5.31 -6.22
N ASP A 134 10.12 -5.24 -7.07
CA ASP A 134 11.44 -5.74 -6.68
C ASP A 134 12.05 -4.80 -5.64
N PRO A 135 12.90 -5.29 -4.71
CA PRO A 135 13.42 -4.50 -3.60
C PRO A 135 14.04 -3.15 -4.02
N ASP A 136 14.73 -3.12 -5.16
CA ASP A 136 15.44 -1.93 -5.64
C ASP A 136 14.60 -1.05 -6.58
N GLU A 137 13.35 -1.42 -6.85
CA GLU A 137 12.50 -0.73 -7.81
C GLU A 137 11.90 0.56 -7.24
N VAL A 138 11.42 0.49 -5.99
CA VAL A 138 10.86 1.64 -5.28
C VAL A 138 11.51 1.75 -3.91
N VAL A 139 12.63 2.46 -3.89
CA VAL A 139 13.41 2.76 -2.68
C VAL A 139 13.09 4.18 -2.22
N ILE A 140 12.78 4.34 -0.94
CA ILE A 140 12.54 5.64 -0.32
C ILE A 140 13.67 5.89 0.67
N GLU A 141 14.64 6.67 0.24
CA GLU A 141 15.82 7.02 1.02
C GLU A 141 15.46 7.73 2.33
N PRO A 142 16.37 7.73 3.33
CA PRO A 142 16.13 8.42 4.60
C PRO A 142 15.72 9.88 4.40
N LYS A 143 14.65 10.28 5.08
CA LYS A 143 14.09 11.65 5.04
C LYS A 143 13.61 12.10 3.65
N GLN A 144 13.42 11.16 2.71
CA GLN A 144 12.87 11.42 1.39
C GLN A 144 11.41 10.98 1.29
N SER A 145 10.79 11.33 0.17
CA SER A 145 9.42 10.93 -0.17
C SER A 145 9.34 10.43 -1.60
N VAL A 146 8.42 9.50 -1.84
CA VAL A 146 8.03 9.08 -3.18
C VAL A 146 6.54 9.31 -3.36
N THR A 147 6.14 9.78 -4.54
CA THR A 147 4.73 9.80 -4.93
C THR A 147 4.48 8.59 -5.80
N LEU A 148 3.42 7.83 -5.48
CA LEU A 148 2.97 6.74 -6.31
C LEU A 148 2.02 7.29 -7.39
N ASP A 149 2.24 6.85 -8.61
CA ASP A 149 1.37 7.13 -9.75
C ASP A 149 0.34 6.02 -9.87
N PHE A 150 -0.92 6.40 -10.12
CA PHE A 150 -1.99 5.44 -10.31
C PHE A 150 -2.77 5.70 -11.58
N GLU A 151 -3.18 4.61 -12.21
CA GLU A 151 -4.12 4.61 -13.31
C GLU A 151 -5.25 3.64 -13.00
N VAL A 152 -6.47 4.00 -13.36
CA VAL A 152 -7.65 3.15 -13.21
C VAL A 152 -8.34 3.08 -14.56
N TYR A 153 -8.63 1.86 -15.00
CA TYR A 153 -9.39 1.58 -16.21
C TYR A 153 -10.64 0.78 -15.86
N ARG A 154 -11.75 1.07 -16.54
CA ARG A 154 -13.06 0.49 -16.26
C ARG A 154 -14.01 0.66 -17.46
N GLY A 155 -15.18 0.03 -17.37
CA GLY A 155 -16.32 0.31 -18.24
C GLY A 155 -17.03 1.63 -17.91
N SER A 156 -17.99 2.03 -18.74
CA SER A 156 -18.81 3.23 -18.54
C SER A 156 -19.85 3.04 -17.43
N PHE A 157 -20.26 4.13 -16.79
CA PHE A 157 -21.43 4.15 -15.89
C PHE A 157 -22.50 5.06 -16.50
N THR A 158 -23.76 4.68 -16.37
CA THR A 158 -24.91 5.46 -16.84
C THR A 158 -25.28 6.60 -15.88
N VAL A 159 -24.77 6.55 -14.64
CA VAL A 159 -24.89 7.59 -13.62
C VAL A 159 -23.54 7.82 -12.94
N PRO A 160 -23.20 9.05 -12.51
CA PRO A 160 -22.00 9.29 -11.74
C PRO A 160 -22.07 8.51 -10.43
N LEU A 161 -20.96 7.93 -10.02
CA LEU A 161 -20.88 7.27 -8.73
C LEU A 161 -20.55 8.27 -7.64
N GLU A 162 -21.22 8.15 -6.50
CA GLU A 162 -20.88 8.96 -5.32
C GLU A 162 -19.44 8.67 -4.89
N ASN A 163 -18.72 9.73 -4.52
CA ASN A 163 -17.36 9.61 -3.98
C ASN A 163 -17.41 8.80 -2.68
N ALA A 164 -16.98 7.54 -2.77
CA ALA A 164 -16.94 6.60 -1.67
C ALA A 164 -15.62 5.83 -1.69
N ALA A 165 -15.12 5.49 -0.50
CA ALA A 165 -13.98 4.59 -0.36
C ALA A 165 -14.38 3.17 -0.80
N ALA A 166 -14.24 2.89 -2.09
CA ALA A 166 -14.55 1.58 -2.66
C ALA A 166 -13.48 0.52 -2.34
N PHE A 167 -12.23 0.97 -2.13
CA PHE A 167 -11.09 0.11 -1.89
C PHE A 167 -10.25 0.60 -0.70
N THR A 168 -9.67 -0.35 0.02
CA THR A 168 -8.58 -0.12 0.96
C THR A 168 -7.27 -0.50 0.30
N MET A 169 -6.30 0.40 0.32
CA MET A 169 -4.96 0.13 -0.18
C MET A 169 -4.03 -0.22 0.98
N THR A 170 -3.24 -1.28 0.80
CA THR A 170 -2.23 -1.72 1.76
C THR A 170 -0.87 -1.68 1.10
N THR A 171 0.04 -0.90 1.65
CA THR A 171 1.45 -0.86 1.22
C THR A 171 2.29 -1.70 2.18
N THR A 172 3.16 -2.54 1.63
CA THR A 172 4.07 -3.37 2.41
C THR A 172 5.50 -2.91 2.15
N PHE A 173 6.25 -2.69 3.22
CA PHE A 173 7.63 -2.21 3.16
C PHE A 173 8.57 -3.23 3.79
N ASP A 174 9.77 -3.29 3.24
CA ASP A 174 10.91 -3.96 3.85
C ASP A 174 11.92 -2.93 4.37
N PHE A 175 12.57 -3.26 5.47
CA PHE A 175 13.49 -2.40 6.22
C PHE A 175 14.81 -3.17 6.36
N ASN A 176 15.75 -2.90 5.47
CA ASN A 176 17.11 -3.46 5.52
C ASN A 176 18.02 -2.67 6.46
#